data_AF-A0A6J1KNX7-F1
#
_entry.id   AF-A0A6J1KNX7-F1
#
_cell.length_a   1.000
_cell.length_b   1.000
_cell.length_c   1.000
_cell.angle_alpha   90.00
_cell.angle_beta   90.00
_cell.angle_gamma   90.00
#
_symmetry.space_group_name_H-M   'P 1'
#
loop_
_entity.id
_entity.type
_entity.pdbx_description
1 polymer ?
#
loop_
_entity_poly.entity_id
_entity_poly.type
_entity_poly.pdbx_seq_one_letter_code
_entity_poly.pdbx_strand_id
1 'polypeptide(L)'
;MKVIFFSFPGRTMKKKAPVTLGRSLIWFSWKLVITFSVALCILTLIKFHSSSRSDLASASLSRRLRPPPDTLSARPKIAFLFLTRRNLPLDFLWGSFFENGDVANFSIYIHSAPGFVFDESTTRSHFFFGRQLTNSIQVAWGKSSMIAAERLLLEEALEDPANQRFVLLSDSCVPLYNFGYIYSYLMASPRSFVDSFLDGKEGRYNPKMSPTIPKGKWRKGSQWISLIRSHAEVIVDDDIIFPIFGLFCKRRPPVDGSKGNMNIKLQKQHNCIPDEHYVQTLLALNDLEDELEPRTLTYTLWNESDTKMENKGWHPITFNYANAGPRRIKEIKGIDHVYYVSELRTEWCRNNSTLVPCFLFARKFSQGAAMRLLSLGIKTRFDS
;
A
#
# COMPACT_ATOMS: atom_id res chain seq x y z
N MET A 1 72.79 -46.20 56.38
CA MET A 1 73.94 -46.38 55.46
C MET A 1 74.43 -45.00 55.05
N LYS A 2 75.62 -44.60 55.51
CA LYS A 2 76.31 -43.33 55.17
C LYS A 2 76.78 -43.36 53.72
N VAL A 3 76.68 -42.24 52.98
CA VAL A 3 77.69 -41.70 52.02
C VAL A 3 77.30 -40.23 51.75
N ILE A 4 77.97 -39.24 52.37
CA ILE A 4 79.15 -38.47 51.91
C ILE A 4 78.86 -37.51 50.73
N PHE A 5 78.97 -36.22 51.04
CA PHE A 5 79.11 -35.09 50.12
C PHE A 5 80.52 -35.04 49.53
N PHE A 6 80.62 -34.68 48.24
CA PHE A 6 81.77 -33.95 47.70
C PHE A 6 81.28 -32.83 46.78
N SER A 7 81.93 -31.67 46.93
CA SER A 7 81.70 -30.40 46.25
C SER A 7 82.69 -30.20 45.09
N PHE A 8 82.38 -29.21 44.23
CA PHE A 8 83.23 -28.31 43.42
C PHE A 8 82.78 -28.22 41.93
N PRO A 9 83.03 -27.12 41.19
CA PRO A 9 82.62 -25.74 41.47
C PRO A 9 81.93 -25.02 40.27
N GLY A 10 81.14 -24.00 40.63
CA GLY A 10 80.99 -22.69 39.98
C GLY A 10 80.92 -22.53 38.44
N ARG A 11 79.75 -22.11 37.95
CA ARG A 11 79.65 -21.17 36.82
C ARG A 11 78.56 -20.14 37.06
N THR A 12 78.97 -18.87 37.12
CA THR A 12 78.13 -17.70 37.35
C THR A 12 77.27 -17.40 36.11
N MET A 13 75.95 -17.50 36.22
CA MET A 13 75.02 -16.96 35.22
C MET A 13 74.50 -15.59 35.67
N LYS A 14 74.98 -14.53 35.02
CA LYS A 14 74.32 -13.22 35.04
C LYS A 14 72.97 -13.35 34.35
N LYS A 15 71.87 -13.16 35.08
CA LYS A 15 70.54 -12.91 34.50
C LYS A 15 70.58 -11.60 33.71
N LYS A 16 70.51 -11.68 32.38
CA LYS A 16 70.16 -10.52 31.54
C LYS A 16 68.64 -10.34 31.60
N ALA A 17 68.20 -9.12 31.89
CA ALA A 17 66.82 -8.71 31.72
C ALA A 17 66.41 -8.84 30.24
N PRO A 18 65.17 -9.27 29.92
CA PRO A 18 64.69 -9.21 28.55
C PRO A 18 64.47 -7.74 28.18
N VAL A 19 65.14 -7.33 27.11
CA VAL A 19 64.99 -6.02 26.47
C VAL A 19 63.56 -5.88 25.95
N THR A 20 62.82 -4.93 26.50
CA THR A 20 61.48 -4.50 26.07
C THR A 20 61.56 -3.64 24.81
N LEU A 21 61.94 -4.25 23.67
CA LEU A 21 61.90 -3.57 22.37
C LEU A 21 60.90 -4.30 21.46
N GLY A 22 59.60 -4.06 21.68
CA GLY A 22 58.55 -4.67 20.85
C GLY A 22 57.12 -4.23 21.17
N ARG A 23 56.85 -3.74 22.38
CA ARG A 23 55.49 -3.26 22.76
C ARG A 23 55.16 -1.85 22.26
N SER A 24 56.17 -0.98 22.10
CA SER A 24 55.95 0.43 21.71
C SER A 24 55.51 0.61 20.26
N LEU A 25 56.12 -0.13 19.32
CA LEU A 25 55.82 -0.01 17.89
C LEU A 25 54.43 -0.57 17.56
N ILE A 26 54.05 -1.72 18.13
CA ILE A 26 52.73 -2.34 17.91
C ILE A 26 51.60 -1.47 18.50
N TRP A 27 51.84 -0.84 19.65
CA TRP A 27 50.87 0.06 20.29
C TRP A 27 50.66 1.37 19.52
N PHE A 28 51.74 1.93 18.95
CA PHE A 28 51.63 3.10 18.06
C PHE A 28 50.89 2.77 16.76
N SER A 29 51.17 1.61 16.15
CA SER A 29 50.48 1.15 14.95
C SER A 29 48.99 0.94 15.16
N TRP A 30 48.58 0.37 16.30
CA TRP A 30 47.15 0.21 16.64
C TRP A 30 46.43 1.53 16.88
N LYS A 31 47.08 2.51 17.52
CA LYS A 31 46.51 3.85 17.68
C LYS A 31 46.30 4.55 16.33
N LEU A 32 47.23 4.37 15.40
CA LEU A 32 47.12 4.92 14.04
C LEU A 32 45.98 4.26 13.24
N VAL A 33 45.81 2.94 13.35
CA VAL A 33 44.70 2.23 12.69
C VAL A 33 43.35 2.63 13.28
N ILE A 34 43.24 2.73 14.60
CA ILE A 34 41.99 3.14 15.27
C ILE A 34 41.62 4.58 14.90
N THR A 35 42.58 5.51 14.93
CA THR A 35 42.34 6.91 14.57
C THR A 35 41.94 7.07 13.11
N PHE A 36 42.57 6.33 12.20
CA PHE A 36 42.20 6.33 10.78
C PHE A 36 40.79 5.74 10.57
N SER A 37 40.43 4.66 11.27
CA SER A 37 39.12 4.02 11.17
C SER A 37 38.00 4.92 11.73
N VAL A 38 38.25 5.61 12.85
CA VAL A 38 37.32 6.61 13.41
C VAL A 38 37.16 7.79 12.47
N ALA A 39 38.25 8.30 11.88
CA ALA A 39 38.19 9.38 10.90
C ALA A 39 37.38 8.99 9.66
N LEU A 40 37.55 7.75 9.17
CA LEU A 40 36.78 7.23 8.04
C LEU A 40 35.29 7.11 8.39
N CYS A 41 34.95 6.62 9.58
CA CYS A 41 33.57 6.58 10.08
C CYS A 41 32.94 7.97 10.22
N ILE A 42 33.70 8.97 10.69
CA ILE A 42 33.21 10.35 10.77
C ILE A 42 32.98 10.91 9.36
N LEU A 43 33.88 10.65 8.42
CA LEU A 43 33.74 11.07 7.02
C LEU A 43 32.53 10.43 6.33
N THR A 44 32.26 9.14 6.58
CA THR A 44 31.09 8.46 6.03
C THR A 44 29.80 8.97 6.66
N LEU A 45 29.79 9.25 7.97
CA LEU A 45 28.65 9.88 8.65
C LEU A 45 28.38 11.29 8.12
N ILE A 46 29.42 12.10 7.89
CA ILE A 46 29.27 13.45 7.30
C ILE A 46 28.73 13.35 5.87
N LYS A 47 29.25 12.42 5.05
CA LYS A 47 28.73 12.20 3.69
C LYS A 47 27.27 11.73 3.70
N PHE A 48 26.93 10.79 4.57
CA PHE A 48 25.56 10.29 4.72
C PHE A 48 24.61 11.40 5.18
N HIS A 49 25.02 12.22 6.15
CA HIS A 49 24.23 13.34 6.63
C HIS A 49 24.10 14.45 5.57
N SER A 50 25.14 14.68 4.76
CA SER A 50 25.08 15.63 3.64
C SER A 50 24.15 15.15 2.52
N SER A 51 24.16 13.84 2.20
CA SER A 51 23.27 13.23 1.20
C SER A 51 21.82 13.27 1.68
N SER A 52 21.57 12.91 2.94
CA SER A 52 20.22 12.99 3.52
C SER A 52 19.69 14.42 3.57
N ARG A 53 20.56 15.41 3.81
CA ARG A 53 20.18 16.83 3.79
C ARG A 53 19.91 17.35 2.38
N SER A 54 20.66 16.88 1.37
CA SER A 54 20.37 17.19 -0.02
C SER A 54 19.08 16.53 -0.51
N ASP A 55 18.79 15.30 -0.08
CA ASP A 55 17.57 14.55 -0.43
C ASP A 55 16.32 15.18 0.21
N LEU A 56 16.42 15.61 1.47
CA LEU A 56 15.34 16.36 2.12
C LEU A 56 15.14 17.74 1.51
N ALA A 57 16.24 18.40 1.09
CA ALA A 57 16.17 19.68 0.41
C ALA A 57 15.52 19.55 -0.98
N SER A 58 15.87 18.52 -1.77
CA SER A 58 15.25 18.25 -3.07
C SER A 58 13.78 17.83 -2.93
N ALA A 59 13.43 17.01 -1.93
CA ALA A 59 12.03 16.71 -1.61
C ALA A 59 11.24 17.98 -1.20
N SER A 60 11.85 18.86 -0.40
CA SER A 60 11.24 20.15 -0.02
C SER A 60 11.13 21.14 -1.19
N LEU A 61 12.04 21.06 -2.16
CA LEU A 61 12.01 21.85 -3.40
C LEU A 61 10.92 21.33 -4.33
N SER A 62 10.76 20.01 -4.50
CA SER A 62 9.63 19.42 -5.24
C SER A 62 8.28 19.80 -4.62
N ARG A 63 8.20 19.84 -3.28
CA ARG A 63 7.01 20.33 -2.55
C ARG A 63 6.69 21.81 -2.81
N ARG A 64 7.70 22.64 -3.12
CA ARG A 64 7.53 24.06 -3.46
C ARG A 64 7.32 24.32 -4.95
N LEU A 65 7.61 23.35 -5.81
CA LEU A 65 7.53 23.48 -7.26
C LEU A 65 6.18 23.03 -7.85
N ARG A 66 5.30 22.38 -7.08
CA ARG A 66 3.89 22.25 -7.52
C ARG A 66 3.27 23.64 -7.47
N PRO A 67 2.94 24.26 -8.62
CA PRO A 67 2.23 25.52 -8.61
C PRO A 67 0.91 25.29 -7.85
N PRO A 68 0.46 26.24 -7.01
CA PRO A 68 -0.89 26.18 -6.50
C PRO A 68 -1.82 26.05 -7.70
N PRO A 69 -2.81 25.14 -7.68
CA PRO A 69 -3.70 24.95 -8.81
C PRO A 69 -4.25 26.32 -9.20
N ASP A 70 -4.18 26.67 -10.49
CA ASP A 70 -4.89 27.84 -11.00
C ASP A 70 -6.38 27.60 -10.71
N THR A 71 -6.85 28.15 -9.60
CA THR A 71 -8.16 27.86 -8.97
C THR A 71 -9.33 28.42 -9.77
N LEU A 72 -9.11 28.92 -10.98
CA LEU A 72 -10.05 29.79 -11.68
C LEU A 72 -10.64 29.26 -12.99
N SER A 73 -10.42 27.99 -13.39
CA SER A 73 -11.15 27.53 -14.61
C SER A 73 -11.29 26.03 -14.91
N ALA A 74 -10.64 25.11 -14.19
CA ALA A 74 -10.77 23.68 -14.53
C ALA A 74 -11.97 23.03 -13.82
N ARG A 75 -12.87 22.39 -14.57
CA ARG A 75 -13.93 21.54 -13.99
C ARG A 75 -13.27 20.39 -13.21
N PRO A 76 -13.66 20.14 -11.94
CA PRO A 76 -13.02 19.10 -11.14
C PRO A 76 -13.29 17.72 -11.73
N LYS A 77 -12.28 16.85 -11.71
CA LYS A 77 -12.32 15.50 -12.28
C LYS A 77 -12.21 14.42 -11.22
N ILE A 78 -12.75 13.26 -11.56
CA ILE A 78 -12.43 11.99 -10.91
C ILE A 78 -11.33 11.28 -11.70
N ALA A 79 -10.19 11.03 -11.05
CA ALA A 79 -9.18 10.10 -11.52
C ALA A 79 -9.59 8.66 -11.17
N PHE A 80 -9.90 7.85 -12.17
CA PHE A 80 -10.13 6.42 -12.02
C PHE A 80 -8.79 5.68 -12.17
N LEU A 81 -8.33 5.07 -11.08
CA LEU A 81 -7.04 4.41 -10.96
C LEU A 81 -7.24 2.90 -11.00
N PHE A 82 -6.96 2.29 -12.15
CA PHE A 82 -7.12 0.85 -12.34
C PHE A 82 -5.82 0.12 -12.00
N LEU A 83 -5.82 -0.64 -10.90
CA LEU A 83 -4.75 -1.56 -10.55
C LEU A 83 -5.08 -2.96 -11.06
N THR A 84 -4.37 -3.39 -12.09
CA THR A 84 -4.68 -4.62 -12.84
C THR A 84 -3.50 -5.59 -12.82
N ARG A 85 -3.79 -6.88 -12.90
CA ARG A 85 -2.71 -7.88 -13.01
C ARG A 85 -2.04 -7.83 -14.39
N ARG A 86 -2.84 -7.67 -15.44
CA ARG A 86 -2.38 -7.62 -16.84
C ARG A 86 -3.36 -6.85 -17.71
N ASN A 87 -4.57 -7.37 -17.91
CA ASN A 87 -5.61 -6.76 -18.74
C ASN A 87 -6.83 -6.29 -17.93
N LEU A 88 -7.77 -5.62 -18.59
CA LEU A 88 -9.06 -5.20 -18.04
C LEU A 88 -10.20 -6.05 -18.63
N PRO A 89 -10.54 -7.21 -18.03
CA PRO A 89 -11.54 -8.11 -18.61
C PRO A 89 -12.97 -7.56 -18.61
N LEU A 90 -13.24 -6.49 -17.84
CA LEU A 90 -14.53 -5.83 -17.72
C LEU A 90 -14.57 -4.47 -18.44
N ASP A 91 -13.62 -4.21 -19.34
CA ASP A 91 -13.48 -2.98 -20.11
C ASP A 91 -14.75 -2.57 -20.86
N PHE A 92 -15.54 -3.52 -21.35
CA PHE A 92 -16.80 -3.28 -22.06
C PHE A 92 -17.86 -2.64 -21.16
N LEU A 93 -17.95 -3.07 -19.89
CA LEU A 93 -18.89 -2.51 -18.93
C LEU A 93 -18.46 -1.09 -18.53
N TRP A 94 -17.17 -0.91 -18.29
CA TRP A 94 -16.61 0.41 -17.99
C TRP A 94 -16.67 1.36 -19.19
N GLY A 95 -16.51 0.86 -20.41
CA GLY A 95 -16.71 1.62 -21.64
C GLY A 95 -18.11 2.22 -21.67
N SER A 96 -19.15 1.40 -21.48
CA SER A 96 -20.53 1.89 -21.39
C SER A 96 -20.74 2.89 -20.23
N PHE A 97 -20.07 2.69 -19.10
CA PHE A 97 -20.11 3.66 -17.99
C PHE A 97 -19.52 5.03 -18.38
N PHE A 98 -18.37 5.05 -19.06
CA PHE A 98 -17.69 6.28 -19.48
C PHE A 98 -18.35 6.96 -20.69
N GLU A 99 -18.99 6.22 -21.59
CA GLU A 99 -19.81 6.78 -22.69
C GLU A 99 -20.94 7.68 -22.16
N ASN A 100 -21.45 7.39 -20.96
CA ASN A 100 -22.49 8.17 -20.30
C ASN A 100 -21.93 9.35 -19.46
N GLY A 101 -20.61 9.57 -19.46
CA GLY A 101 -19.93 10.64 -18.72
C GLY A 101 -19.39 11.73 -19.65
N ASP A 102 -19.31 12.96 -19.13
CA ASP A 102 -18.58 14.04 -19.79
C ASP A 102 -17.07 13.77 -19.65
N VAL A 103 -16.35 13.65 -20.77
CA VAL A 103 -14.90 13.42 -20.81
C VAL A 103 -14.10 14.52 -20.08
N ALA A 104 -14.68 15.70 -19.89
CA ALA A 104 -14.08 16.77 -19.11
C ALA A 104 -14.09 16.51 -17.59
N ASN A 105 -14.87 15.54 -17.11
CA ASN A 105 -15.12 15.26 -15.69
C ASN A 105 -14.35 14.05 -15.14
N PHE A 106 -13.53 13.38 -15.94
CA PHE A 106 -12.75 12.24 -15.47
C PHE A 106 -11.41 12.09 -16.17
N SER A 107 -10.55 11.26 -15.58
CA SER A 107 -9.30 10.79 -16.18
C SER A 107 -9.08 9.33 -15.79
N ILE A 108 -8.37 8.58 -16.63
CA ILE A 108 -8.18 7.13 -16.47
C ILE A 108 -6.68 6.85 -16.47
N TYR A 109 -6.23 6.13 -15.45
CA TYR A 109 -4.85 5.71 -15.29
C TYR A 109 -4.83 4.22 -14.98
N ILE A 110 -3.91 3.47 -15.60
CA ILE A 110 -3.86 2.01 -15.48
C ILE A 110 -2.45 1.58 -15.06
N HIS A 111 -2.35 0.87 -13.95
CA HIS A 111 -1.16 0.09 -13.63
C HIS A 111 -1.42 -1.36 -14.02
N SER A 112 -0.51 -1.93 -14.81
CA SER A 112 -0.59 -3.30 -15.31
C SER A 112 0.78 -3.98 -15.25
N ALA A 113 0.85 -5.25 -15.65
CA ALA A 113 2.13 -5.93 -15.84
C ALA A 113 3.07 -5.09 -16.73
N PRO A 114 4.37 -4.97 -16.39
CA PRO A 114 5.33 -4.23 -17.21
C PRO A 114 5.32 -4.66 -18.68
N GLY A 115 5.31 -3.70 -19.59
CA GLY A 115 5.28 -3.94 -21.04
C GLY A 115 3.92 -4.33 -21.63
N PHE A 116 2.87 -4.43 -20.82
CA PHE A 116 1.51 -4.57 -21.36
C PHE A 116 1.03 -3.22 -21.90
N VAL A 117 0.50 -3.22 -23.12
CA VAL A 117 -0.02 -2.03 -23.80
C VAL A 117 -1.52 -2.19 -23.96
N PHE A 118 -2.29 -1.13 -23.71
CA PHE A 118 -3.72 -1.09 -23.99
C PHE A 118 -3.94 -0.41 -25.34
N ASP A 119 -4.30 -1.21 -26.36
CA ASP A 119 -4.66 -0.77 -27.71
C ASP A 119 -5.85 -1.59 -28.25
N GLU A 120 -6.20 -1.38 -29.52
CA GLU A 120 -7.30 -2.06 -30.21
C GLU A 120 -7.15 -3.60 -30.24
N SER A 121 -5.93 -4.14 -30.12
CA SER A 121 -5.67 -5.57 -30.13
C SER A 121 -5.87 -6.22 -28.76
N THR A 122 -5.73 -5.45 -27.67
CA THR A 122 -5.76 -5.97 -26.30
C THR A 122 -7.02 -5.59 -25.53
N THR A 123 -7.76 -4.59 -25.99
CA THR A 123 -8.85 -3.95 -25.23
C THR A 123 -9.97 -3.52 -26.17
N ARG A 124 -11.21 -3.74 -25.75
CA ARG A 124 -12.42 -3.48 -26.53
C ARG A 124 -12.89 -2.03 -26.45
N SER A 125 -12.65 -1.38 -25.32
CA SER A 125 -13.09 -0.01 -25.07
C SER A 125 -11.97 1.00 -25.31
N HIS A 126 -12.23 1.96 -26.21
CA HIS A 126 -11.27 2.99 -26.61
C HIS A 126 -10.87 3.94 -25.47
N PHE A 127 -11.67 4.04 -24.41
CA PHE A 127 -11.36 4.85 -23.23
C PHE A 127 -10.05 4.46 -22.54
N PHE A 128 -9.62 3.20 -22.70
CA PHE A 128 -8.42 2.67 -22.05
C PHE A 128 -7.17 2.70 -22.92
N PHE A 129 -7.28 3.10 -24.20
CA PHE A 129 -6.13 3.11 -25.10
C PHE A 129 -5.04 4.05 -24.62
N GLY A 130 -3.82 3.53 -24.51
CA GLY A 130 -2.64 4.30 -24.10
C GLY A 130 -2.70 4.87 -22.68
N ARG A 131 -3.58 4.36 -21.80
CA ARG A 131 -3.75 4.86 -20.42
C ARG A 131 -2.89 4.15 -19.39
N GLN A 132 -2.09 3.17 -19.80
CA GLN A 132 -1.15 2.48 -18.90
C GLN A 132 0.04 3.35 -18.50
N LEU A 133 0.50 3.19 -17.26
CA LEU A 133 1.71 3.82 -16.78
C LEU A 133 2.95 3.26 -17.50
N THR A 134 3.84 4.16 -17.91
CA THR A 134 5.11 3.81 -18.59
C THR A 134 6.12 3.15 -17.65
N ASN A 135 6.05 3.45 -16.34
CA ASN A 135 6.93 2.97 -15.28
C ASN A 135 6.30 1.86 -14.42
N SER A 136 5.37 1.08 -14.99
CA SER A 136 4.72 -0.05 -14.31
C SER A 136 5.74 -1.05 -13.72
N ILE A 137 5.40 -1.64 -12.58
CA ILE A 137 6.25 -2.59 -11.83
C ILE A 137 5.56 -3.94 -11.66
N GLN A 138 6.33 -5.01 -11.43
CA GLN A 138 5.75 -6.30 -11.13
C GLN A 138 5.18 -6.32 -9.70
N VAL A 139 3.87 -6.47 -9.59
CA VAL A 139 3.16 -6.56 -8.32
C VAL A 139 3.02 -8.02 -7.88
N ALA A 140 3.21 -8.26 -6.59
CA ALA A 140 2.91 -9.54 -5.94
C ALA A 140 1.98 -9.34 -4.74
N TRP A 141 1.01 -10.24 -4.58
CA TRP A 141 0.03 -10.18 -3.50
C TRP A 141 0.67 -10.32 -2.11
N GLY A 142 0.25 -9.47 -1.17
CA GLY A 142 0.76 -9.45 0.20
C GLY A 142 2.20 -8.92 0.33
N LYS A 143 2.69 -8.17 -0.68
CA LYS A 143 3.99 -7.49 -0.67
C LYS A 143 3.81 -5.99 -0.85
N SER A 144 4.78 -5.21 -0.37
CA SER A 144 4.82 -3.74 -0.52
C SER A 144 4.86 -3.26 -1.97
N SER A 145 5.17 -4.13 -2.94
CA SER A 145 5.02 -3.82 -4.37
C SER A 145 3.59 -3.41 -4.74
N MET A 146 2.57 -3.88 -4.01
CA MET A 146 1.18 -3.46 -4.23
C MET A 146 1.01 -1.96 -3.91
N ILE A 147 1.46 -1.53 -2.72
CA ILE A 147 1.46 -0.11 -2.34
C ILE A 147 2.27 0.74 -3.32
N ALA A 148 3.45 0.24 -3.75
CA ALA A 148 4.26 0.98 -4.72
C ALA A 148 3.49 1.23 -6.04
N ALA A 149 2.75 0.24 -6.53
CA ALA A 149 1.92 0.40 -7.72
C ALA A 149 0.76 1.40 -7.52
N GLU A 150 0.12 1.37 -6.35
CA GLU A 150 -0.94 2.34 -5.99
C GLU A 150 -0.38 3.77 -5.91
N ARG A 151 0.81 3.93 -5.35
CA ARG A 151 1.50 5.23 -5.28
C ARG A 151 1.86 5.77 -6.67
N LEU A 152 2.34 4.91 -7.58
CA LEU A 152 2.61 5.32 -8.96
C LEU A 152 1.35 5.79 -9.69
N LEU A 153 0.20 5.13 -9.45
CA LEU A 153 -1.09 5.58 -9.98
C LEU A 153 -1.50 6.95 -9.45
N LEU A 154 -1.32 7.17 -8.14
CA LEU A 154 -1.64 8.46 -7.51
C LEU A 154 -0.70 9.57 -7.99
N GLU A 155 0.59 9.28 -8.09
CA GLU A 155 1.62 10.23 -8.55
C GLU A 155 1.31 10.72 -9.97
N GLU A 156 1.11 9.81 -10.92
CA GLU A 156 0.75 10.17 -12.30
C GLU A 156 -0.58 10.95 -12.36
N ALA A 157 -1.57 10.55 -11.56
CA ALA A 157 -2.87 11.22 -11.56
C ALA A 157 -2.84 12.61 -10.92
N LEU A 158 -1.91 12.88 -10.00
CA LEU A 158 -1.74 14.19 -9.37
C LEU A 158 -1.15 15.25 -10.31
N GLU A 159 -0.50 14.85 -11.40
CA GLU A 159 0.03 15.77 -12.41
C GLU A 159 -1.09 16.58 -13.11
N ASP A 160 -2.32 16.04 -13.21
CA ASP A 160 -3.47 16.82 -13.66
C ASP A 160 -4.07 17.61 -12.46
N PRO A 161 -3.98 18.95 -12.43
CA PRO A 161 -4.53 19.76 -11.34
C PRO A 161 -6.07 19.71 -11.29
N ALA A 162 -6.74 19.32 -12.37
CA ALA A 162 -8.19 19.13 -12.38
C ALA A 162 -8.62 17.87 -11.61
N ASN A 163 -7.74 16.88 -11.39
CA ASN A 163 -8.06 15.71 -10.60
C ASN A 163 -8.20 16.08 -9.11
N GLN A 164 -9.43 16.02 -8.60
CA GLN A 164 -9.80 16.37 -7.23
C GLN A 164 -10.33 15.18 -6.41
N ARG A 165 -10.66 14.07 -7.09
CA ARG A 165 -11.06 12.80 -6.49
C ARG A 165 -10.29 11.66 -7.13
N PHE A 166 -9.83 10.70 -6.34
CA PHE A 166 -8.99 9.58 -6.79
C PHE A 166 -9.64 8.28 -6.35
N VAL A 167 -10.06 7.43 -7.28
CA VAL A 167 -10.80 6.20 -7.00
C VAL A 167 -9.96 5.00 -7.42
N LEU A 168 -9.53 4.18 -6.46
CA LEU A 168 -8.76 2.97 -6.71
C LEU A 168 -9.68 1.78 -7.02
N LEU A 169 -9.45 1.12 -8.15
CA LEU A 169 -10.28 0.02 -8.65
C LEU A 169 -9.42 -1.15 -9.12
N SER A 170 -9.96 -2.37 -9.02
CA SER A 170 -9.36 -3.58 -9.60
C SER A 170 -9.96 -3.89 -10.96
N ASP A 171 -9.25 -4.72 -11.72
CA ASP A 171 -9.71 -5.46 -12.89
C ASP A 171 -11.03 -6.26 -12.75
N SER A 172 -11.58 -6.38 -11.54
CA SER A 172 -12.80 -7.14 -11.21
C SER A 172 -13.84 -6.29 -10.47
N CYS A 173 -13.63 -4.97 -10.39
CA CYS A 173 -14.60 -4.02 -9.87
C CYS A 173 -15.64 -3.64 -10.95
N VAL A 174 -16.86 -3.35 -10.51
CA VAL A 174 -17.95 -2.84 -11.36
C VAL A 174 -18.58 -1.60 -10.74
N PRO A 175 -19.05 -0.63 -11.55
CA PRO A 175 -19.87 0.46 -11.05
C PRO A 175 -21.29 -0.06 -10.72
N LEU A 176 -21.86 0.40 -9.62
CA LEU A 176 -23.26 0.10 -9.26
C LEU A 176 -24.24 1.14 -9.80
N TYR A 177 -23.78 2.36 -10.04
CA TYR A 177 -24.58 3.48 -10.53
C TYR A 177 -23.99 4.06 -11.82
N ASN A 178 -24.75 4.91 -12.50
CA ASN A 178 -24.28 5.63 -13.68
C ASN A 178 -23.20 6.67 -13.30
N PHE A 179 -22.51 7.20 -14.32
CA PHE A 179 -21.42 8.16 -14.13
C PHE A 179 -21.88 9.42 -13.38
N GLY A 180 -22.99 10.03 -13.80
CA GLY A 180 -23.49 11.27 -13.21
C GLY A 180 -23.78 11.15 -11.71
N TYR A 181 -24.37 10.04 -11.28
CA TYR A 181 -24.61 9.76 -9.87
C TYR A 181 -23.30 9.62 -9.09
N ILE A 182 -22.35 8.80 -9.57
CA ILE A 182 -21.05 8.61 -8.90
C ILE A 182 -20.27 9.92 -8.82
N TYR A 183 -20.27 10.69 -9.90
CA TYR A 183 -19.64 12.00 -9.97
C TYR A 183 -20.22 12.95 -8.92
N SER A 184 -21.55 13.09 -8.89
CA SER A 184 -22.23 13.98 -7.95
C SER A 184 -22.02 13.55 -6.50
N TYR A 185 -22.06 12.23 -6.22
CA TYR A 185 -21.82 11.68 -4.89
C TYR A 185 -20.42 12.05 -4.38
N LEU A 186 -19.38 11.79 -5.19
CA LEU A 186 -17.99 12.01 -4.80
C LEU A 186 -17.64 13.50 -4.70
N MET A 187 -18.14 14.32 -5.64
CA MET A 187 -17.87 15.76 -5.63
C MET A 187 -18.59 16.50 -4.51
N ALA A 188 -19.75 16.02 -4.05
CA ALA A 188 -20.50 16.64 -2.96
C ALA A 188 -19.89 16.40 -1.57
N SER A 189 -19.13 15.32 -1.38
CA SER A 189 -18.50 15.02 -0.08
C SER A 189 -17.13 15.68 0.03
N PRO A 190 -16.79 16.40 1.11
CA PRO A 190 -15.45 16.95 1.31
C PRO A 190 -14.44 15.94 1.85
N ARG A 191 -14.87 14.70 2.15
CA ARG A 191 -14.09 13.69 2.87
C ARG A 191 -13.55 12.60 1.96
N SER A 192 -12.48 11.93 2.39
CA SER A 192 -12.03 10.70 1.76
C SER A 192 -12.77 9.48 2.32
N PHE A 193 -13.04 8.50 1.47
CA PHE A 193 -13.65 7.23 1.85
C PHE A 193 -12.57 6.18 2.00
N VAL A 194 -12.11 6.02 3.23
CA VAL A 194 -11.06 5.08 3.61
C VAL A 194 -11.60 4.26 4.75
N ASP A 195 -11.85 2.98 4.48
CA ASP A 195 -12.16 2.02 5.54
C ASP A 195 -10.99 1.98 6.53
N SER A 196 -11.25 2.22 7.81
CA SER A 196 -10.25 2.33 8.86
C SER A 196 -10.83 1.92 10.21
N PHE A 197 -10.21 0.91 10.82
CA PHE A 197 -10.57 0.37 12.12
C PHE A 197 -9.38 -0.30 12.81
N LEU A 198 -9.51 -0.61 14.10
CA LEU A 198 -8.49 -1.32 14.88
C LEU A 198 -8.29 -2.76 14.38
N ASP A 199 -7.02 -3.13 14.17
CA ASP A 199 -6.62 -4.52 13.91
C ASP A 199 -6.79 -5.37 15.18
N GLY A 200 -8.00 -5.90 15.37
CA GLY A 200 -8.40 -6.63 16.56
C GLY A 200 -7.69 -7.98 16.71
N LYS A 201 -8.38 -9.08 16.38
CA LYS A 201 -7.96 -10.45 16.75
C LYS A 201 -6.84 -11.04 15.89
N GLU A 202 -6.48 -10.42 14.77
CA GLU A 202 -5.55 -11.02 13.80
C GLU A 202 -4.08 -10.78 14.15
N GLY A 203 -3.78 -9.76 14.97
CA GLY A 203 -2.43 -9.50 15.47
C GLY A 203 -1.39 -9.34 14.36
N ARG A 204 -1.74 -8.63 13.27
CA ARG A 204 -0.87 -8.46 12.09
C ARG A 204 0.27 -7.45 12.34
N TYR A 205 0.13 -6.63 13.37
CA TYR A 205 1.13 -5.65 13.77
C TYR A 205 2.47 -6.30 14.16
N ASN A 206 3.55 -5.84 13.54
CA ASN A 206 4.91 -6.25 13.84
C ASN A 206 5.57 -5.24 14.81
N PRO A 207 5.97 -5.67 16.03
CA PRO A 207 6.60 -4.77 17.02
C PRO A 207 7.84 -4.03 16.53
N LYS A 208 8.54 -4.53 15.50
CA LYS A 208 9.71 -3.88 14.90
C LYS A 208 9.38 -2.60 14.12
N MET A 209 8.10 -2.33 13.86
CA MET A 209 7.67 -1.07 13.27
C MET A 209 7.68 0.09 14.29
N SER A 210 7.71 -0.22 15.59
CA SER A 210 7.88 0.76 16.66
C SER A 210 9.33 1.27 16.72
N PRO A 211 9.59 2.56 17.01
CA PRO A 211 8.61 3.61 17.35
C PRO A 211 8.00 4.34 16.15
N THR A 212 8.51 4.12 14.92
CA THR A 212 8.09 4.88 13.72
C THR A 212 6.61 4.74 13.42
N ILE A 213 6.05 3.54 13.58
CA ILE A 213 4.61 3.27 13.53
C ILE A 213 4.23 2.72 14.89
N PRO A 214 3.75 3.55 15.83
CA PRO A 214 3.28 3.07 17.12
C PRO A 214 2.06 2.16 16.95
N LYS A 215 1.95 1.11 17.79
CA LYS A 215 0.82 0.18 17.75
C LYS A 215 -0.54 0.89 17.87
N GLY A 216 -0.64 1.99 18.62
CA GLY A 216 -1.88 2.76 18.78
C GLY A 216 -2.37 3.46 17.50
N LYS A 217 -1.47 3.70 16.53
CA LYS A 217 -1.78 4.30 15.23
C LYS A 217 -1.91 3.25 14.11
N TRP A 218 -1.68 1.98 14.42
CA TRP A 218 -1.91 0.89 13.47
C TRP A 218 -3.39 0.75 13.16
N ARG A 219 -3.74 0.81 11.87
CA ARG A 219 -5.12 0.68 11.38
C ARG A 219 -5.20 -0.40 10.32
N LYS A 220 -6.38 -1.01 10.22
CA LYS A 220 -6.76 -1.98 9.19
C LYS A 220 -7.91 -1.42 8.38
N GLY A 221 -8.01 -1.81 7.12
CA GLY A 221 -9.17 -1.53 6.27
C GLY A 221 -9.08 -2.18 4.90
N SER A 222 -10.06 -1.88 4.06
CA SER A 222 -10.05 -2.20 2.65
C SER A 222 -8.90 -1.51 1.90
N GLN A 223 -8.26 -2.24 0.97
CA GLN A 223 -7.37 -1.67 -0.04
C GLN A 223 -8.09 -0.64 -0.94
N TRP A 224 -9.39 -0.83 -1.19
CA TRP A 224 -10.15 -0.04 -2.16
C TRP A 224 -10.63 1.27 -1.53
N ILE A 225 -9.97 2.36 -1.89
CA ILE A 225 -10.15 3.69 -1.32
C ILE A 225 -10.66 4.70 -2.34
N SER A 226 -11.25 5.79 -1.85
CA SER A 226 -11.52 6.98 -2.65
C SER A 226 -11.03 8.22 -1.91
N LEU A 227 -10.12 8.98 -2.50
CA LEU A 227 -9.40 10.05 -1.82
C LEU A 227 -9.77 11.42 -2.37
N ILE A 228 -9.71 12.42 -1.51
CA ILE A 228 -9.53 13.82 -1.90
C ILE A 228 -8.07 14.06 -2.27
N ARG A 229 -7.81 15.14 -3.02
CA ARG A 229 -6.47 15.45 -3.51
C ARG A 229 -5.40 15.56 -2.42
N SER A 230 -5.68 16.30 -1.34
CA SER A 230 -4.71 16.49 -0.24
C SER A 230 -4.25 15.16 0.38
N HIS A 231 -5.14 14.18 0.53
CA HIS A 231 -4.78 12.86 1.03
C HIS A 231 -3.98 12.02 0.02
N ALA A 232 -4.25 12.17 -1.28
CA ALA A 232 -3.43 11.55 -2.31
C ALA A 232 -1.99 12.11 -2.29
N GLU A 233 -1.84 13.42 -2.09
CA GLU A 233 -0.54 14.08 -1.95
C GLU A 233 0.24 13.54 -0.73
N VAL A 234 -0.41 13.39 0.43
CA VAL A 234 0.20 12.78 1.64
C VAL A 234 0.74 11.38 1.36
N ILE A 235 0.03 10.55 0.58
CA ILE A 235 0.43 9.18 0.26
C ILE A 235 1.65 9.15 -0.66
N VAL A 236 1.67 10.00 -1.68
CA VAL A 236 2.77 10.06 -2.66
C VAL A 236 4.03 10.65 -2.03
N ASP A 237 3.88 11.63 -1.15
CA ASP A 237 4.99 12.33 -0.49
C ASP A 237 5.61 11.54 0.67
N ASP A 238 5.04 10.41 1.08
CA ASP A 238 5.56 9.60 2.20
C ASP A 238 6.88 8.89 1.86
N ASP A 239 7.97 9.26 2.51
CA ASP A 239 9.31 8.68 2.36
C ASP A 239 9.74 7.84 3.58
N ILE A 240 8.94 7.80 4.64
CA ILE A 240 9.31 7.19 5.93
C ILE A 240 8.50 5.92 6.20
N ILE A 241 7.18 5.98 6.07
CA ILE A 241 6.28 4.90 6.51
C ILE A 241 6.29 3.76 5.51
N PHE A 242 6.24 4.05 4.20
CA PHE A 242 6.26 3.02 3.16
C PHE A 242 7.48 2.08 3.22
N PRO A 243 8.74 2.56 3.38
CA PRO A 243 9.88 1.68 3.58
C PRO A 243 9.75 0.75 4.80
N ILE A 244 9.17 1.23 5.91
CA ILE A 244 8.94 0.44 7.12
C ILE A 244 7.95 -0.70 6.85
N PHE A 245 6.87 -0.43 6.12
CA PHE A 245 5.96 -1.48 5.63
C PHE A 245 6.69 -2.49 4.77
N GLY A 246 7.53 -2.03 3.84
CA GLY A 246 8.35 -2.89 2.98
C GLY A 246 9.34 -3.78 3.74
N LEU A 247 9.80 -3.36 4.92
CA LEU A 247 10.69 -4.14 5.76
C LEU A 247 9.93 -5.15 6.63
N PHE A 248 8.84 -4.74 7.27
CA PHE A 248 8.26 -5.46 8.41
C PHE A 248 6.82 -5.97 8.23
N CYS A 249 6.05 -5.42 7.28
CA CYS A 249 4.71 -5.90 6.96
C CYS A 249 4.74 -6.80 5.71
N LYS A 250 4.87 -8.11 5.93
CA LYS A 250 4.96 -9.10 4.86
C LYS A 250 3.99 -10.24 5.11
N ARG A 251 3.40 -10.74 4.03
CA ARG A 251 2.68 -12.00 4.07
C ARG A 251 3.65 -13.16 4.31
N ARG A 252 3.27 -14.07 5.19
CA ARG A 252 4.00 -15.31 5.43
C ARG A 252 4.05 -16.14 4.14
N PRO A 253 5.22 -16.65 3.73
CA PRO A 253 5.29 -17.51 2.57
C PRO A 253 4.58 -18.85 2.82
N PRO A 254 4.07 -19.52 1.77
CA PRO A 254 3.63 -20.91 1.86
C PRO A 254 4.73 -21.81 2.43
N VAL A 255 4.33 -22.91 3.06
CA VAL A 255 5.25 -23.93 3.55
C VAL A 255 6.01 -24.53 2.36
N ASP A 256 7.33 -24.46 2.41
CA ASP A 256 8.21 -25.02 1.38
C ASP A 256 9.16 -26.04 2.02
N GLY A 257 8.91 -27.32 1.73
CA GLY A 257 9.68 -28.44 2.27
C GLY A 257 11.16 -28.40 1.89
N SER A 258 11.51 -27.74 0.78
CA SER A 258 12.90 -27.59 0.33
C SER A 258 13.73 -26.65 1.21
N LYS A 259 13.08 -25.84 2.07
CA LYS A 259 13.73 -24.83 2.92
C LYS A 259 14.08 -25.32 4.34
N GLY A 260 13.80 -26.57 4.68
CA GLY A 260 14.17 -27.18 5.97
C GLY A 260 13.93 -26.25 7.17
N ASN A 261 14.96 -26.00 7.98
CA ASN A 261 14.88 -25.15 9.18
C ASN A 261 14.57 -23.67 8.92
N MET A 262 14.82 -23.14 7.71
CA MET A 262 14.40 -21.77 7.35
C MET A 262 12.87 -21.66 7.26
N ASN A 263 12.18 -22.75 6.91
CA ASN A 263 10.72 -22.79 6.92
C ASN A 263 10.19 -22.55 8.33
N ILE A 264 10.78 -23.16 9.37
CA ILE A 264 10.36 -22.97 10.77
C ILE A 264 10.47 -21.50 11.21
N LYS A 265 11.54 -20.78 10.84
CA LYS A 265 11.69 -19.35 11.15
C LYS A 265 10.68 -18.48 10.40
N LEU A 266 10.40 -18.80 9.13
CA LEU A 266 9.40 -18.09 8.32
C LEU A 266 7.97 -18.38 8.81
N GLN A 267 7.69 -19.61 9.25
CA GLN A 267 6.37 -19.99 9.79
C GLN A 267 6.04 -19.29 11.12
N LYS A 268 7.06 -18.83 11.86
CA LYS A 268 6.93 -18.04 13.10
C LYS A 268 6.60 -16.56 12.86
N GLN A 269 6.62 -16.08 11.62
CA GLN A 269 6.25 -14.69 11.30
C GLN A 269 4.73 -14.54 11.19
N HIS A 270 4.19 -13.43 11.71
CA HIS A 270 2.78 -13.05 11.53
C HIS A 270 2.51 -12.64 10.08
N ASN A 271 1.32 -12.99 9.57
CA ASN A 271 0.85 -12.47 8.29
C ASN A 271 0.55 -10.98 8.43
N CYS A 272 1.08 -10.17 7.51
CA CYS A 272 0.69 -8.78 7.35
C CYS A 272 0.42 -8.49 5.86
N ILE A 273 -0.73 -7.90 5.55
CA ILE A 273 -1.17 -7.61 4.17
C ILE A 273 -1.06 -6.10 3.97
N PRO A 274 0.07 -5.60 3.42
CA PRO A 274 0.44 -4.19 3.55
C PRO A 274 -0.58 -3.23 2.92
N ASP A 275 -1.20 -3.63 1.81
CA ASP A 275 -2.25 -2.89 1.10
C ASP A 275 -3.58 -2.75 1.88
N GLU A 276 -3.80 -3.54 2.94
CA GLU A 276 -4.97 -3.44 3.83
C GLU A 276 -4.71 -2.61 5.10
N HIS A 277 -3.55 -1.95 5.18
CA HIS A 277 -3.12 -1.25 6.40
C HIS A 277 -2.41 0.08 6.15
N TYR A 278 -1.66 0.20 5.05
CA TYR A 278 -0.75 1.31 4.82
C TYR A 278 -1.43 2.68 4.78
N VAL A 279 -2.43 2.86 3.92
CA VAL A 279 -3.08 4.16 3.76
C VAL A 279 -3.79 4.59 5.04
N GLN A 280 -4.52 3.68 5.68
CA GLN A 280 -5.21 3.93 6.94
C GLN A 280 -4.23 4.36 8.04
N THR A 281 -3.12 3.63 8.17
CA THR A 281 -2.10 3.89 9.18
C THR A 281 -1.38 5.21 8.92
N LEU A 282 -1.04 5.49 7.65
CA LEU A 282 -0.39 6.74 7.27
C LEU A 282 -1.27 7.95 7.59
N LEU A 283 -2.57 7.91 7.23
CA LEU A 283 -3.49 9.01 7.52
C LEU A 283 -3.72 9.17 9.03
N ALA A 284 -3.78 8.07 9.78
CA ALA A 284 -3.85 8.13 11.24
C ALA A 284 -2.58 8.74 11.87
N LEU A 285 -1.40 8.45 11.33
CA LEU A 285 -0.13 9.04 11.79
C LEU A 285 -0.04 10.55 11.51
N ASN A 286 -0.74 11.04 10.49
CA ASN A 286 -0.82 12.46 10.16
C ASN A 286 -2.02 13.17 10.83
N ASP A 287 -2.72 12.50 11.74
CA ASP A 287 -3.90 13.01 12.45
C ASP A 287 -5.06 13.44 11.51
N LEU A 288 -5.20 12.76 10.36
CA LEU A 288 -6.21 13.07 9.34
C LEU A 288 -7.48 12.20 9.45
N GLU A 289 -7.68 11.48 10.56
CA GLU A 289 -8.83 10.56 10.73
C GLU A 289 -10.18 11.31 10.68
N ASP A 290 -10.24 12.55 11.15
CA ASP A 290 -11.46 13.37 11.17
C ASP A 290 -11.89 13.88 9.77
N GLU A 291 -10.98 13.80 8.79
CA GLU A 291 -11.23 14.13 7.38
C GLU A 291 -11.71 12.92 6.56
N LEU A 292 -11.93 11.78 7.22
CA LEU A 292 -12.37 10.54 6.59
C LEU A 292 -13.85 10.25 6.86
N GLU A 293 -14.46 9.62 5.87
CA GLU A 293 -15.55 8.69 6.08
C GLU A 293 -14.89 7.32 6.32
N PRO A 294 -14.97 6.73 7.54
CA PRO A 294 -14.25 5.51 7.92
C PRO A 294 -14.91 4.25 7.33
N ARG A 295 -15.07 4.23 6.01
CA ARG A 295 -15.68 3.18 5.19
C ARG A 295 -15.18 3.25 3.76
N THR A 296 -15.21 2.11 3.07
CA THR A 296 -14.96 2.02 1.63
C THR A 296 -16.25 2.22 0.83
N LEU A 297 -16.12 2.74 -0.39
CA LEU A 297 -17.21 2.78 -1.38
C LEU A 297 -17.31 1.50 -2.23
N THR A 298 -16.46 0.50 -1.98
CA THR A 298 -16.41 -0.74 -2.75
C THR A 298 -16.92 -1.92 -1.94
N TYR A 299 -18.09 -2.44 -2.30
CA TYR A 299 -18.68 -3.61 -1.68
C TYR A 299 -17.87 -4.88 -1.96
N THR A 300 -17.63 -5.68 -0.94
CA THR A 300 -17.06 -7.04 -1.04
C THR A 300 -17.94 -8.05 -0.31
N LEU A 301 -18.21 -9.19 -0.93
CA LEU A 301 -18.86 -10.32 -0.25
C LEU A 301 -17.81 -11.34 0.21
N TRP A 302 -17.82 -11.68 1.49
CA TRP A 302 -16.93 -12.70 2.07
C TRP A 302 -17.73 -13.92 2.53
N ASN A 303 -17.09 -15.10 2.52
CA ASN A 303 -17.69 -16.30 3.08
C ASN A 303 -17.41 -16.35 4.59
N GLU A 304 -18.43 -16.13 5.42
CA GLU A 304 -18.29 -16.14 6.88
C GLU A 304 -17.96 -17.54 7.45
N SER A 305 -18.16 -18.61 6.68
CA SER A 305 -17.90 -20.00 7.11
C SER A 305 -16.44 -20.46 6.98
N ASP A 306 -15.57 -19.72 6.28
CA ASP A 306 -14.16 -20.08 6.10
C ASP A 306 -13.31 -19.68 7.33
N THR A 307 -13.63 -20.26 8.48
CA THR A 307 -12.85 -20.17 9.73
C THR A 307 -11.50 -20.89 9.65
N LYS A 308 -11.21 -21.59 8.54
CA LYS A 308 -9.92 -22.23 8.28
C LYS A 308 -9.20 -21.48 7.18
N MET A 309 -8.28 -20.60 7.58
CA MET A 309 -7.39 -19.79 6.73
C MET A 309 -6.51 -20.59 5.74
N GLU A 310 -6.64 -21.92 5.68
CA GLU A 310 -5.65 -22.75 5.02
C GLU A 310 -5.85 -22.93 3.52
N ASN A 311 -7.05 -22.74 2.93
CA ASN A 311 -7.15 -22.90 1.45
C ASN A 311 -8.19 -22.06 0.68
N LYS A 312 -9.12 -21.31 1.31
CA LYS A 312 -10.14 -20.50 0.56
C LYS A 312 -10.51 -19.11 1.12
N GLY A 313 -10.10 -18.75 2.34
CA GLY A 313 -10.62 -17.56 3.05
C GLY A 313 -9.93 -16.20 2.84
N TRP A 314 -8.96 -16.07 1.91
CA TRP A 314 -8.19 -14.81 1.74
C TRP A 314 -8.72 -13.88 0.65
N HIS A 315 -9.76 -14.30 -0.08
CA HIS A 315 -10.34 -13.53 -1.16
C HIS A 315 -11.85 -13.49 -1.06
N PRO A 316 -12.48 -12.36 -1.43
CA PRO A 316 -13.93 -12.27 -1.48
C PRO A 316 -14.49 -13.19 -2.58
N ILE A 317 -15.76 -13.55 -2.41
CA ILE A 317 -16.53 -14.33 -3.38
C ILE A 317 -16.59 -13.59 -4.72
N THR A 318 -16.44 -14.34 -5.80
CA THR A 318 -16.60 -13.81 -7.16
C THR A 318 -18.04 -14.03 -7.63
N PHE A 319 -18.73 -12.94 -7.94
CA PHE A 319 -20.01 -12.96 -8.62
C PHE A 319 -19.84 -13.51 -10.04
N ASN A 320 -20.72 -14.42 -10.42
CA ASN A 320 -20.88 -14.98 -11.76
C ASN A 320 -22.24 -14.54 -12.34
N TYR A 321 -22.54 -14.98 -13.56
CA TYR A 321 -23.81 -14.64 -14.20
C TYR A 321 -25.01 -14.97 -13.30
N ALA A 322 -25.08 -16.15 -12.68
CA ALA A 322 -26.24 -16.60 -11.92
C ALA A 322 -26.51 -15.77 -10.65
N ASN A 323 -25.46 -15.36 -9.93
CA ASN A 323 -25.60 -14.63 -8.66
C ASN A 323 -25.50 -13.09 -8.78
N ALA A 324 -25.26 -12.54 -9.98
CA ALA A 324 -25.29 -11.10 -10.26
C ALA A 324 -26.65 -10.61 -10.80
N GLY A 325 -27.76 -11.11 -10.23
CA GLY A 325 -29.11 -10.74 -10.64
C GLY A 325 -29.60 -9.39 -10.09
N PRO A 326 -30.69 -8.81 -10.66
CA PRO A 326 -31.21 -7.49 -10.25
C PRO A 326 -31.52 -7.40 -8.76
N ARG A 327 -32.14 -8.44 -8.20
CA ARG A 327 -32.45 -8.51 -6.77
C ARG A 327 -31.19 -8.37 -5.92
N ARG A 328 -30.12 -9.09 -6.27
CA ARG A 328 -28.85 -9.04 -5.53
C ARG A 328 -28.19 -7.68 -5.62
N ILE A 329 -28.22 -7.05 -6.80
CA ILE A 329 -27.68 -5.70 -6.98
C ILE A 329 -28.50 -4.66 -6.20
N LYS A 330 -29.84 -4.79 -6.19
CA LYS A 330 -30.72 -3.95 -5.38
C LYS A 330 -30.45 -4.11 -3.88
N GLU A 331 -30.22 -5.35 -3.41
CA GLU A 331 -29.82 -5.62 -2.02
C GLU A 331 -28.50 -4.92 -1.68
N ILE A 332 -27.49 -4.98 -2.54
CA ILE A 332 -26.20 -4.29 -2.33
C ILE A 332 -26.39 -2.77 -2.31
N LYS A 333 -27.16 -2.22 -3.25
CA LYS A 333 -27.46 -0.78 -3.33
C LYS A 333 -28.24 -0.27 -2.12
N GLY A 334 -29.05 -1.13 -1.49
CA GLY A 334 -29.86 -0.80 -0.32
C GLY A 334 -29.11 -0.82 1.01
N ILE A 335 -27.81 -1.13 1.02
CA ILE A 335 -27.00 -1.08 2.24
C ILE A 335 -26.72 0.38 2.61
N ASP A 336 -27.18 0.76 3.80
CA ASP A 336 -27.10 2.11 4.37
C ASP A 336 -26.20 2.21 5.61
N HIS A 337 -25.62 1.08 6.06
CA HIS A 337 -24.63 1.06 7.13
C HIS A 337 -23.60 -0.07 6.99
N VAL A 338 -22.47 0.09 7.69
CA VAL A 338 -21.41 -0.93 7.82
C VAL A 338 -21.16 -1.19 9.30
N TYR A 339 -21.02 -2.45 9.70
CA TYR A 339 -20.75 -2.85 11.08
C TYR A 339 -19.30 -3.35 11.25
N TYR A 340 -18.56 -2.71 12.15
CA TYR A 340 -17.18 -3.04 12.49
C TYR A 340 -17.13 -3.84 13.79
N VAL A 341 -17.03 -5.16 13.66
CA VAL A 341 -17.02 -6.11 14.78
C VAL A 341 -15.89 -5.85 15.78
N SER A 342 -14.70 -5.42 15.30
CA SER A 342 -13.53 -5.15 16.16
C SER A 342 -13.74 -4.00 17.13
N GLU A 343 -14.64 -3.07 16.80
CA GLU A 343 -14.90 -1.84 17.55
C GLU A 343 -16.32 -1.76 18.11
N LEU A 344 -17.16 -2.76 17.80
CA LEU A 344 -18.60 -2.76 18.10
C LEU A 344 -19.29 -1.47 17.60
N ARG A 345 -18.87 -1.00 16.43
CA ARG A 345 -19.26 0.30 15.86
C ARG A 345 -20.09 0.11 14.60
N THR A 346 -21.17 0.88 14.47
CA THR A 346 -21.99 0.95 13.24
C THR A 346 -21.79 2.29 12.57
N GLU A 347 -21.30 2.27 11.33
CA GLU A 347 -21.19 3.45 10.49
C GLU A 347 -22.38 3.58 9.57
N TRP A 348 -23.20 4.59 9.83
CA TRP A 348 -24.32 4.95 8.96
C TRP A 348 -23.82 5.81 7.81
N CYS A 349 -24.08 5.38 6.59
CA CYS A 349 -23.56 6.03 5.39
C CYS A 349 -24.31 7.34 5.14
N ARG A 350 -23.60 8.44 5.36
CA ARG A 350 -24.13 9.79 5.23
C ARG A 350 -23.25 10.64 4.33
N ASN A 351 -23.86 11.65 3.73
CA ASN A 351 -23.17 12.79 3.12
C ASN A 351 -23.87 14.06 3.59
N ASN A 352 -23.16 14.93 4.31
CA ASN A 352 -23.70 16.14 4.94
C ASN A 352 -25.04 15.89 5.67
N SER A 353 -25.05 14.89 6.57
CA SER A 353 -26.21 14.46 7.36
C SER A 353 -27.35 13.77 6.60
N THR A 354 -27.29 13.68 5.28
CA THR A 354 -28.28 12.96 4.45
C THR A 354 -27.88 11.50 4.32
N LEU A 355 -28.81 10.56 4.51
CA LEU A 355 -28.55 9.14 4.27
C LEU A 355 -28.28 8.89 2.79
N VAL A 356 -27.21 8.16 2.50
CA VAL A 356 -26.79 7.81 1.15
C VAL A 356 -26.39 6.34 1.09
N PRO A 357 -26.43 5.69 -0.08
CA PRO A 357 -25.89 4.34 -0.24
C PRO A 357 -24.43 4.25 0.21
N CYS A 358 -24.07 3.14 0.85
CA CYS A 358 -22.71 2.92 1.31
C CYS A 358 -21.71 2.67 0.17
N PHE A 359 -22.17 2.02 -0.91
CA PHE A 359 -21.28 1.51 -1.94
C PHE A 359 -21.63 2.07 -3.31
N LEU A 360 -20.63 2.59 -4.02
CA LEU A 360 -20.73 3.02 -5.42
C LEU A 360 -20.19 1.95 -6.38
N PHE A 361 -19.32 1.08 -5.87
CA PHE A 361 -18.66 0.02 -6.62
C PHE A 361 -18.86 -1.32 -5.91
N ALA A 362 -18.67 -2.42 -6.64
CA ALA A 362 -18.67 -3.76 -6.05
C ALA A 362 -17.60 -4.66 -6.67
N ARG A 363 -17.15 -5.64 -5.88
CA ARG A 363 -16.19 -6.65 -6.29
C ARG A 363 -16.41 -7.98 -5.56
N LYS A 364 -16.00 -9.12 -6.12
CA LYS A 364 -15.36 -9.31 -7.44
C LYS A 364 -16.37 -9.82 -8.45
N PHE A 365 -16.29 -9.38 -9.69
CA PHE A 365 -17.21 -9.81 -10.75
C PHE A 365 -16.44 -10.53 -11.87
N SER A 366 -17.02 -11.62 -12.37
CA SER A 366 -16.55 -12.25 -13.61
C SER A 366 -17.11 -11.53 -14.83
N GLN A 367 -16.59 -11.84 -16.02
CA GLN A 367 -17.14 -11.33 -17.28
C GLN A 367 -18.63 -11.66 -17.44
N GLY A 368 -19.05 -12.89 -17.11
CA GLY A 368 -20.46 -13.27 -17.15
C GLY A 368 -21.33 -12.42 -16.20
N ALA A 369 -20.83 -12.11 -15.01
CA ALA A 369 -21.54 -11.23 -14.09
C ALA A 369 -21.68 -9.81 -14.65
N ALA A 370 -20.59 -9.24 -15.17
CA ALA A 370 -20.59 -7.91 -15.79
C ALA A 370 -21.50 -7.82 -17.03
N MET A 371 -21.53 -8.86 -17.87
CA MET A 371 -22.47 -8.96 -18.99
C MET A 371 -23.92 -8.94 -18.52
N ARG A 372 -24.22 -9.63 -17.41
CA ARG A 372 -25.55 -9.56 -16.80
C ARG A 372 -25.88 -8.13 -16.36
N LEU A 373 -24.97 -7.43 -15.68
CA LEU A 373 -25.18 -6.03 -15.29
C LEU A 373 -25.46 -5.12 -16.49
N LEU A 374 -24.67 -5.24 -17.55
CA LEU A 374 -24.84 -4.44 -18.76
C LEU A 374 -26.21 -4.70 -19.42
N SER A 375 -26.63 -5.96 -19.53
CA SER A 375 -27.94 -6.32 -20.10
C SER A 375 -29.13 -5.81 -19.28
N LEU A 376 -28.96 -5.66 -17.96
CA LEU A 376 -29.97 -5.09 -17.08
C LEU A 376 -30.04 -3.56 -17.25
N GLY A 377 -28.90 -2.90 -17.37
CA GLY A 377 -28.80 -1.45 -17.66
C GLY A 377 -29.41 -1.06 -19.02
N ILE A 378 -29.28 -1.91 -20.04
CA ILE A 378 -29.96 -1.72 -21.34
C ILE A 378 -31.50 -1.74 -21.19
N LYS A 379 -32.03 -2.40 -20.15
CA LYS A 379 -33.49 -2.46 -19.88
C LYS A 379 -33.97 -1.38 -18.89
N THR A 380 -33.10 -0.86 -18.03
CA THR A 380 -33.45 0.13 -17.00
C THR A 380 -32.95 1.52 -17.39
N ARG A 381 -33.69 2.20 -18.28
CA ARG A 381 -33.54 3.64 -18.56
C ARG A 381 -34.16 4.52 -17.46
N PHE A 382 -34.32 3.98 -16.26
CA PHE A 382 -34.93 4.64 -15.10
C PHE A 382 -34.04 4.35 -13.90
N ASP A 383 -33.18 5.31 -13.59
CA ASP A 383 -32.69 5.64 -12.26
C ASP A 383 -32.04 7.03 -12.42
N SER A 384 -32.94 8.01 -12.61
CA SER A 384 -32.73 9.45 -12.43
C SER A 384 -32.80 9.82 -10.96
#